data_AF-A0A961CGT1-F1
#
_entry.id   AF-A0A961CGT1-F1
#
_cell.length_a   1.000
_cell.length_b   1.000
_cell.length_c   1.000
_cell.angle_alpha   90.00
_cell.angle_beta   90.00
_cell.angle_gamma   90.00
#
_symmetry.space_group_name_H-M   'P 1'
#
loop_
_entity.id
_entity.type
_entity.pdbx_description
1 polymer ?
#
loop_
_entity_poly.entity_id
_entity_poly.type
_entity_poly.pdbx_seq_one_letter_code
_entity_poly.pdbx_strand_id
1 'polypeptide(L)'
;MAELAAPADVLPHRPPFLFVDEVVACTDATADGRWRLTGEEWFFGGHFPGRPTLPGVLMVEAIAQLGAYAVLASGRHPGKLPLFG
;
A
#
# COMPACT_ATOMS: atom_id res chain seq x y z
N MET A 1 -0.41 22.05 3.50
CA MET A 1 -0.08 20.94 2.57
C MET A 1 -1.38 20.51 1.93
N ALA A 2 -1.41 20.30 0.61
CA ALA A 2 -2.60 19.76 -0.03
C ALA A 2 -2.90 18.36 0.55
N GLU A 3 -4.17 18.08 0.79
CA GLU A 3 -4.62 16.78 1.27
C GLU A 3 -4.41 15.73 0.16
N LEU A 4 -3.65 14.68 0.44
CA LEU A 4 -3.40 13.59 -0.49
C LEU A 4 -4.63 12.67 -0.52
N ALA A 5 -5.01 12.20 -1.71
CA ALA A 5 -6.14 11.29 -1.86
C ALA A 5 -5.93 10.00 -1.05
N ALA A 6 -7.02 9.41 -0.57
CA ALA A 6 -6.90 8.15 0.15
C ALA A 6 -6.36 7.05 -0.79
N PRO A 7 -5.51 6.12 -0.32
CA PRO A 7 -4.98 5.06 -1.17
C PRO A 7 -6.05 4.25 -1.90
N ALA A 8 -7.22 4.03 -1.29
CA ALA A 8 -8.33 3.30 -1.92
C ALA A 8 -8.99 4.03 -3.11
N ASP A 9 -8.85 5.36 -3.19
CA ASP A 9 -9.39 6.18 -4.28
C ASP A 9 -8.45 6.21 -5.49
N VAL A 10 -7.15 6.00 -5.25
CA VAL A 10 -6.10 6.03 -6.28
C VAL A 10 -5.73 4.63 -6.76
N LEU A 11 -5.61 3.67 -5.83
CA LEU A 11 -5.22 2.30 -6.12
C LEU A 11 -6.45 1.43 -6.43
N PRO A 12 -6.30 0.44 -7.33
CA PRO A 12 -7.36 -0.53 -7.62
C PRO A 12 -7.49 -1.63 -6.55
N HIS A 13 -6.47 -1.82 -5.70
CA HIS A 13 -6.46 -2.81 -4.63
C HIS A 13 -7.59 -2.57 -3.62
N ARG A 14 -8.15 -3.65 -3.07
CA ARG A 14 -9.23 -3.61 -2.08
C ARG A 14 -8.95 -4.61 -0.95
N PRO A 15 -9.63 -4.48 0.22
CA PRO A 15 -9.52 -5.47 1.26
C PRO A 15 -9.79 -6.90 0.73
N PRO A 16 -9.01 -7.90 1.17
CA PRO A 16 -7.98 -7.83 2.20
C PRO A 16 -6.53 -7.65 1.66
N PHE A 17 -6.36 -7.08 0.46
CA PHE A 17 -5.07 -6.96 -0.24
C PHE A 17 -4.66 -5.52 -0.58
N LEU A 18 -5.25 -4.54 0.11
CA LEU A 18 -4.78 -3.15 0.13
C LEU A 18 -4.01 -2.94 1.44
N PHE A 19 -2.73 -2.59 1.36
CA PHE A 19 -1.81 -2.53 2.51
C PHE A 19 -1.26 -1.14 2.79
N VAL A 20 -1.80 -0.09 2.16
CA VAL A 20 -1.43 1.30 2.43
C VAL A 20 -2.67 2.01 2.97
N ASP A 21 -2.62 2.45 4.23
CA ASP A 21 -3.75 3.16 4.87
C ASP A 21 -3.71 4.65 4.55
N GLU A 22 -2.50 5.22 4.49
CA GLU A 22 -2.28 6.66 4.40
C GLU A 22 -0.98 6.94 3.62
N VAL A 23 -1.00 7.96 2.76
CA VAL A 23 0.21 8.57 2.20
C VAL A 23 0.41 9.92 2.86
N VAL A 24 1.56 10.12 3.51
CA VAL A 24 1.87 11.33 4.27
C VAL A 24 2.70 12.33 3.49
N ALA A 25 3.46 11.86 2.49
CA ALA A 25 4.19 12.70 1.55
C ALA A 25 4.30 11.97 0.21
N CYS A 26 4.20 12.72 -0.88
CA CYS A 26 4.39 12.19 -2.23
C CYS A 26 4.99 13.29 -3.12
N THR A 27 6.10 12.98 -3.77
CA THR A 27 6.77 13.84 -4.75
C THR A 27 6.90 13.08 -6.07
N ASP A 28 7.48 13.71 -7.09
CA ASP A 28 7.78 13.05 -8.36
C ASP A 28 8.85 11.94 -8.24
N ALA A 29 9.58 11.87 -7.11
CA ALA A 29 10.70 10.94 -6.92
C ALA A 29 10.52 9.96 -5.75
N THR A 30 9.78 10.36 -4.70
CA THR A 30 9.64 9.60 -3.47
C THR A 30 8.22 9.68 -2.93
N ALA A 31 7.81 8.66 -2.18
CA ALA A 31 6.57 8.68 -1.42
C ALA A 31 6.77 8.02 -0.06
N ASP A 32 6.13 8.59 0.96
CA ASP A 32 6.12 8.09 2.32
C ASP A 32 4.68 7.72 2.68
N GLY A 33 4.49 6.48 3.10
CA GLY A 33 3.18 5.93 3.45
C GLY A 33 3.19 5.14 4.76
N ARG A 34 2.00 4.79 5.24
CA ARG A 34 1.80 4.03 6.47
C ARG A 34 0.91 2.84 6.23
N TRP A 35 1.35 1.70 6.76
CA TRP A 35 0.54 0.52 6.98
C TRP A 35 0.47 0.26 8.50
N ARG A 36 -0.72 0.40 9.07
CA ARG A 36 -1.00 0.16 10.49
C ARG A 36 -1.46 -1.27 10.64
N LEU A 37 -0.65 -2.06 11.35
CA LEU A 37 -0.99 -3.43 11.71
C LEU A 37 -1.67 -3.45 13.07
N THR A 38 -2.77 -4.18 13.14
CA THR A 38 -3.59 -4.35 14.35
C THR A 38 -3.29 -5.65 15.08
N GLY A 39 -2.74 -6.64 14.39
CA GLY A 39 -2.55 -8.00 14.90
C GLY A 39 -3.71 -8.94 14.54
N GLU A 40 -4.83 -8.40 14.03
CA GLU A 40 -6.03 -9.13 13.66
C GLU A 40 -6.09 -9.44 12.15
N GLU A 41 -5.07 -9.06 11.38
CA GLU A 41 -5.01 -9.32 9.95
C GLU A 41 -5.05 -10.82 9.64
N TRP A 42 -5.76 -11.17 8.57
CA TRP A 42 -6.05 -12.56 8.18
C TRP A 42 -4.81 -13.46 8.06
N PHE A 43 -3.64 -12.89 7.73
CA PHE A 43 -2.40 -13.64 7.57
C PHE A 43 -1.73 -13.99 8.90
N PHE A 44 -2.00 -13.29 10.00
CA PHE A 44 -1.32 -13.53 11.28
C PHE A 44 -1.71 -14.87 11.92
N GLY A 45 -2.93 -15.35 11.69
CA GLY A 45 -3.36 -16.67 12.15
C GLY A 45 -2.56 -17.83 11.51
N GLY A 46 -2.04 -17.62 10.30
CA GLY A 46 -1.24 -18.61 9.56
C GLY A 46 0.27 -18.34 9.57
N HIS A 47 0.71 -17.14 9.92
CA HIS A 47 2.11 -16.73 9.82
C HIS A 47 2.57 -16.03 11.10
N PHE A 48 2.88 -16.73 12.19
CA PHE A 48 2.69 -18.18 12.41
C PHE A 48 1.76 -18.40 13.62
N PRO A 49 1.06 -19.53 13.71
CA PRO A 49 0.28 -19.86 14.91
C PRO A 49 1.11 -19.70 16.19
N GLY A 50 0.62 -18.91 17.15
CA GLY A 50 1.31 -18.60 18.41
C GLY A 50 2.51 -17.65 18.31
N ARG A 51 2.86 -17.17 17.10
CA ARG A 51 3.93 -16.20 16.85
C ARG A 51 3.60 -15.33 15.62
N PRO A 52 2.63 -14.40 15.73
CA PRO A 52 2.22 -13.54 14.63
C PRO A 52 3.43 -12.76 14.11
N THR A 53 3.71 -12.89 12.82
CA THR A 53 4.87 -12.36 12.13
C THR A 53 4.39 -11.81 10.79
N LEU A 54 4.72 -10.57 10.44
CA LEU A 54 4.30 -10.02 9.17
C LEU A 54 5.02 -10.76 8.02
N PRO A 55 4.30 -11.31 7.02
CA PRO A 55 4.96 -11.94 5.88
C PRO A 55 5.80 -10.91 5.11
N GLY A 56 7.08 -11.20 4.90
CA GLY A 56 7.99 -10.29 4.19
C GLY A 56 7.53 -9.92 2.78
N VAL A 57 6.88 -10.87 2.08
CA VAL A 57 6.31 -10.62 0.76
C VAL A 57 5.17 -9.59 0.77
N LEU A 58 4.41 -9.50 1.86
CA LEU A 58 3.36 -8.47 1.98
C LEU A 58 3.96 -7.10 2.31
N MET A 59 5.12 -7.05 2.99
CA MET A 59 5.87 -5.80 3.13
C MET A 59 6.33 -5.28 1.76
N VAL A 60 6.87 -6.16 0.91
CA VAL A 60 7.28 -5.81 -0.46
C VAL A 60 6.09 -5.36 -1.28
N GLU A 61 4.96 -6.07 -1.20
CA GLU A 61 3.71 -5.67 -1.86
C GLU A 61 3.23 -4.28 -1.39
N ALA A 62 3.25 -3.99 -0.08
CA ALA A 62 2.88 -2.67 0.43
C ALA A 62 3.78 -1.55 -0.13
N ILE A 63 5.08 -1.81 -0.27
CA ILE A 63 6.03 -0.89 -0.92
C ILE A 63 5.68 -0.70 -2.40
N ALA A 64 5.36 -1.78 -3.10
CA ALA A 64 4.94 -1.72 -4.50
C ALA A 64 3.64 -0.92 -4.68
N GLN A 65 2.66 -1.10 -3.79
CA GLN A 65 1.42 -0.31 -3.77
C GLN A 65 1.67 1.18 -3.52
N LEU A 66 2.58 1.54 -2.62
CA LEU A 66 2.98 2.93 -2.41
C LEU A 66 3.67 3.52 -3.66
N GLY A 67 4.49 2.73 -4.35
CA GLY A 67 5.07 3.09 -5.64
C GLY A 67 4.00 3.32 -6.72
N ALA A 68 3.02 2.43 -6.82
CA ALA A 68 1.87 2.59 -7.71
C ALA A 68 1.09 3.87 -7.42
N TYR A 69 0.86 4.17 -6.13
CA TYR A 69 0.19 5.39 -5.71
C TYR A 69 0.94 6.62 -6.24
N ALA A 70 2.27 6.68 -6.05
CA ALA A 70 3.09 7.78 -6.53
C ALA A 70 3.02 7.97 -8.05
N VAL A 71 3.10 6.87 -8.80
CA VAL A 71 3.01 6.89 -10.28
C VAL A 71 1.65 7.43 -10.73
N LEU A 72 0.56 6.99 -10.11
CA LEU A 72 -0.80 7.40 -10.48
C LEU A 72 -1.14 8.82 -10.02
N ALA A 73 -0.69 9.21 -8.83
CA ALA A 73 -0.89 10.54 -8.25
C ALA A 73 -0.25 11.67 -9.09
N SER A 74 0.77 11.35 -9.90
CA SER A 74 1.36 12.30 -10.86
C SER A 74 0.40 12.77 -11.96
N GLY A 75 -0.73 12.06 -12.15
CA GLY A 75 -1.69 12.33 -13.23
C GLY A 75 -1.20 11.98 -14.64
N ARG A 76 0.04 11.51 -14.80
CA ARG A 76 0.65 11.16 -16.10
C ARG A 76 0.11 9.85 -16.68
N HIS A 77 -0.53 9.02 -15.86
CA HIS A 77 -0.98 7.67 -16.23
C HIS A 77 -2.45 7.42 -15.86
N PRO A 78 -3.40 8.27 -16.33
CA PRO A 78 -4.81 8.13 -15.97
C PRO A 78 -5.37 6.79 -16.48
N GLY A 79 -6.10 6.09 -15.60
CA GLY A 79 -6.79 4.84 -15.94
C GLY A 79 -5.87 3.63 -16.21
N LYS A 80 -4.57 3.72 -15.87
CA LYS A 80 -3.64 2.59 -16.01
C LYS A 80 -3.58 1.76 -14.72
N LEU A 81 -3.29 0.47 -14.89
CA LEU A 81 -3.03 -0.47 -13.80
C LEU A 81 -1.51 -0.67 -13.68
N PRO A 82 -0.85 -0.16 -12.63
CA PRO A 82 0.56 -0.42 -12.41
C PRO A 82 0.75 -1.89 -12.02
N LEU A 83 1.69 -2.57 -12.69
CA LEU A 83 2.07 -3.95 -12.41
C LEU A 83 3.57 -3.98 -12.17
N PHE A 84 3.98 -4.63 -11.08
CA PHE A 84 5.37 -4.86 -10.73
C PHE A 84 5.61 -6.38 -10.77
N GLY A 85 6.77 -6.79 -11.30
CA GLY A 85 7.15 -8.20 -11.46
C GLY A 85 8.62 -8.40 -11.16
#